data_AF-A0A1V5FJM7-F1
#
_entry.id   AF-A0A1V5FJM7-F1
#
_cell.length_a   1.000
_cell.length_b   1.000
_cell.length_c   1.000
_cell.angle_alpha   90.00
_cell.angle_beta   90.00
_cell.angle_gamma   90.00
#
_symmetry.space_group_name_H-M   'P 1'
#
loop_
_entity.id
_entity.type
_entity.pdbx_description
1 polymer ?
#
loop_
_entity_poly.entity_id
_entity_poly.type
_entity_poly.pdbx_seq_one_letter_code
_entity_poly.pdbx_strand_id
1 'polypeptide(L)' 'MVFVGMDVIGDFLTEVNVTSPTCIRELDAQFGLNIAGNLFDQIEQMRK' A
#
# COMPACT_ATOMS: atom_id res chain seq x y z
N MET A 1 -6.32 -11.19 1.34
CA MET A 1 -5.18 -10.36 0.91
C MET A 1 -5.67 -8.91 0.92
N VAL A 2 -5.00 -8.01 1.65
CA VAL A 2 -5.57 -6.70 2.05
C VAL A 2 -4.72 -5.50 1.62
N PHE A 3 -3.62 -5.75 0.93
CA PHE A 3 -2.65 -4.73 0.52
C PHE A 3 -2.07 -5.08 -0.84
N VAL A 4 -2.01 -4.09 -1.74
CA VAL A 4 -1.51 -4.21 -3.12
C VAL A 4 -0.66 -3.00 -3.47
N GLY A 5 0.35 -3.21 -4.32
CA GLY A 5 1.08 -2.15 -5.01
C GLY A 5 0.57 -2.02 -6.44
N MET A 6 0.46 -0.79 -6.94
CA MET A 6 0.06 -0.52 -8.32
C MET A 6 1.16 0.29 -9.01
N ASP A 7 1.61 -0.19 -10.15
CA ASP A 7 2.63 0.47 -10.94
C ASP A 7 1.94 1.13 -12.14
N VAL A 8 2.05 2.46 -12.22
CA VAL A 8 1.40 3.27 -13.25
C VAL A 8 2.45 4.12 -13.96
N ILE A 9 2.43 4.08 -15.30
CA ILE A 9 3.27 4.93 -16.16
C ILE A 9 2.34 5.78 -17.04
N GLY A 10 2.35 7.10 -16.79
CA GLY A 10 1.38 8.00 -17.42
C GLY A 10 -0.05 7.63 -16.99
N ASP A 11 -0.91 7.36 -17.98
CA ASP A 11 -2.31 6.97 -17.74
C ASP A 11 -2.54 5.45 -17.75
N PHE A 12 -1.48 4.64 -17.83
CA PHE A 12 -1.58 3.19 -17.98
C PHE A 12 -1.13 2.45 -16.73
N LEU A 13 -1.98 1.54 -16.24
CA LEU A 13 -1.62 0.54 -15.23
C LEU A 13 -0.79 -0.56 -15.89
N THR A 14 0.44 -0.75 -15.43
CA THR A 14 1.37 -1.71 -16.01
C THR A 14 1.48 -2.99 -15.18
N GLU A 15 1.35 -2.90 -13.86
CA GLU A 15 1.49 -4.05 -12.96
C GLU A 15 0.66 -3.89 -11.68
N VAL A 16 0.22 -5.03 -11.12
CA VAL A 16 -0.40 -5.11 -9.79
C VAL A 16 0.38 -6.11 -8.94
N ASN A 17 1.11 -5.59 -7.95
CA ASN A 17 1.93 -6.37 -7.03
C ASN A 17 1.11 -6.87 -5.83
N VAL A 18 0.81 -8.17 -5.84
CA VAL A 18 -0.12 -8.79 -4.87
C VAL A 18 0.56 -9.57 -3.75
N THR A 19 1.82 -9.95 -3.92
CA THR A 19 2.52 -10.84 -2.97
C THR A 19 3.28 -10.07 -1.90
N SER A 20 4.16 -9.15 -2.31
CA SER A 20 5.00 -8.37 -1.40
C SER A 20 5.24 -6.96 -1.94
N PRO A 21 4.20 -6.12 -2.06
CA PRO A 21 4.36 -4.72 -2.45
C PRO A 21 5.22 -3.95 -1.43
N THR A 22 6.10 -3.06 -1.93
CA THR A 22 7.14 -2.36 -1.14
C THR A 22 6.93 -0.83 -1.16
N CYS A 23 8.00 -0.03 -0.95
CA CYS A 23 8.02 1.44 -1.04
C CYS A 23 7.23 2.22 0.04
N ILE A 24 6.73 1.56 1.08
CA ILE A 24 5.97 2.21 2.16
C ILE A 24 6.81 3.28 2.89
N ARG A 25 8.09 2.98 3.18
CA ARG A 25 8.93 3.85 4.02
C ARG A 25 9.29 5.15 3.29
N GLU A 26 9.54 5.04 2.01
CA GLU A 26 9.86 6.12 1.11
C GLU A 26 8.68 7.09 0.98
N LEU A 27 7.45 6.56 0.83
CA LEU A 27 6.23 7.36 0.76
C LEU A 27 5.88 8.00 2.10
N ASP A 28 5.96 7.25 3.21
CA ASP A 28 5.74 7.79 4.56
C ASP A 28 6.69 8.98 4.83
N ALA A 29 7.97 8.86 4.45
CA ALA A 29 8.96 9.92 4.64
C ALA A 29 8.74 11.14 3.73
N GLN A 30 8.35 10.94 2.47
CA GLN A 30 8.16 12.03 1.50
C GLN A 30 6.87 12.82 1.73
N PHE A 31 5.81 12.14 2.17
CA PHE A 31 4.46 12.72 2.24
C PHE A 31 3.91 12.81 3.67
N GLY A 32 4.67 12.37 4.68
CA GLY A 32 4.24 12.38 6.08
C GLY A 32 3.08 11.43 6.35
N LEU A 33 3.06 10.29 5.66
CA LEU A 33 1.98 9.30 5.78
C LEU A 33 2.25 8.30 6.92
N ASN A 34 1.22 7.50 7.23
CA ASN A 34 1.31 6.34 8.12
C ASN A 34 0.61 5.14 7.47
N ILE A 35 1.13 4.68 6.33
CA ILE A 35 0.50 3.60 5.55
C ILE A 35 0.46 2.30 6.36
N ALA A 36 1.50 2.03 7.15
CA ALA A 36 1.53 0.85 8.03
C ALA A 36 0.40 0.88 9.08
N GLY A 37 0.15 2.03 9.72
CA GLY A 37 -0.96 2.20 10.64
C GLY A 37 -2.31 1.92 9.99
N ASN A 38 -2.55 2.53 8.82
CA ASN A 38 -3.79 2.31 8.06
C ASN A 38 -4.01 0.83 7.73
N LEU A 39 -2.95 0.11 7.36
CA LEU A 39 -3.03 -1.33 7.08
C LEU A 39 -3.41 -2.13 8.33
N PHE A 40 -2.79 -1.85 9.48
CA PHE A 40 -3.12 -2.53 10.73
C PHE A 40 -4.55 -2.22 11.19
N ASP A 41 -5.00 -0.97 11.08
CA ASP A 41 -6.38 -0.57 11.40
C ASP A 41 -7.39 -1.36 10.56
N GLN A 42 -7.11 -1.57 9.26
CA GLN A 42 -7.95 -2.39 8.39
C GLN A 42 -7.93 -3.87 8.76
N ILE A 43 -6.76 -4.42 9.10
CA ILE A 43 -6.64 -5.81 9.56
C ILE A 43 -7.43 -6.02 10.86
N GLU A 44 -7.38 -5.08 11.79
CA GLU A 44 -8.14 -5.14 13.04
C GLU A 44 -9.66 -5.07 12.78
N GLN A 45 -10.12 -4.22 11.86
CA GLN A 45 -11.53 -4.13 11.48
C GLN A 45 -12.05 -5.43 10.88
N MET A 46 -11.26 -6.12 10.05
CA MET A 46 -11.66 -7.41 9.45
C MET A 46 -11.71 -8.57 10.44
N ARG A 47 -11.10 -8.43 11.62
CA ARG A 47 -11.08 -9.44 12.67
C ARG A 47 -12.24 -9.34 13.65
N LYS A 48 -13.05 -8.28 13.56
CA LYS A 48 -14.29 -8.11 14.31
C LYS A 48 -15.47 -8.69 13.53
#